data_AF-A0A8S2QV60-F1
#
_entry.id   AF-A0A8S2QV60-F1
#
_cell.length_a   1.000
_cell.length_b   1.000
_cell.length_c   1.000
_cell.angle_alpha   90.00
_cell.angle_beta   90.00
_cell.angle_gamma   90.00
#
_symmetry.space_group_name_H-M   'P 1'
#
loop_
_entity.id
_entity.type
_entity.pdbx_description
1 polymer ?
#
loop_
_entity_poly.entity_id
_entity_poly.type
_entity_poly.pdbx_seq_one_letter_code
_entity_poly.pdbx_strand_id
1 'polypeptide(L)'
;MFKWLLLTTLFGGLLFINTCKAEDETDTSIPPKVDDDIGKHTDGSKTDDEVVQKEEEAIKLDGLSPKEFRTLVDASEKHQFQTEVNRMMKLIINSLYKNKEIFLRELISNASDALDKIRFLSLTDRSVLGDKEELTIRIKIDKENRMLHITDTGIGMTKTDLIQFLGTIAKSHTSEFFNKFQEAQQDGASMSDLIGQFGVGFYSSFLVADKVIVTSKNNADDQYIWESDSSSFNIFKDPRGNTLGRGTTVSLRIKEEAGEYLEAITLDEIIRKYSQFINFNIYLLKSRTFAEEVPDDDATAEEKKSTESDKKTDDDAAVEDDKEEDKKKKKKTVDKTVWEWELMNENKPIWQQK
;
A
#
# COMPACT_ATOMS: atom_id res chain seq x y z
N MET A 1 -19.27 -32.57 62.51
CA MET A 1 -19.47 -33.71 63.43
C MET A 1 -20.16 -34.81 62.62
N PHE A 2 -19.41 -35.75 62.03
CA PHE A 2 -19.73 -37.19 61.90
C PHE A 2 -18.63 -37.86 61.05
N LYS A 3 -18.07 -38.92 61.64
CA LYS A 3 -17.00 -39.79 61.13
C LYS A 3 -17.63 -41.04 60.48
N TRP A 4 -16.86 -41.64 59.55
CA TRP A 4 -16.73 -43.09 59.28
C TRP A 4 -17.97 -43.79 58.65
N LEU A 5 -17.88 -44.80 57.77
CA LEU A 5 -16.92 -45.91 57.65
C LEU A 5 -17.04 -46.62 56.27
N LEU A 6 -15.90 -47.13 55.78
CA LEU A 6 -15.60 -48.27 54.88
C LEU A 6 -16.73 -49.07 54.18
N LEU A 7 -16.47 -49.52 52.94
CA LEU A 7 -15.93 -50.87 52.62
C LEU A 7 -15.65 -51.05 51.10
N THR A 8 -14.39 -51.39 50.77
CA THR A 8 -13.85 -52.39 49.80
C THR A 8 -14.69 -52.84 48.58
N THR A 9 -14.17 -53.04 47.35
CA THR A 9 -13.14 -54.01 46.93
C THR A 9 -12.89 -53.92 45.40
N LEU A 10 -11.61 -54.12 44.97
CA LEU A 10 -11.11 -54.86 43.78
C LEU A 10 -11.56 -54.39 42.36
N PHE A 11 -10.74 -54.28 41.30
CA PHE A 11 -9.62 -55.09 40.80
C PHE A 11 -8.90 -54.30 39.67
N GLY A 12 -7.56 -54.14 39.69
CA GLY A 12 -6.58 -54.67 38.72
C GLY A 12 -6.74 -54.15 37.26
N GLY A 13 -5.86 -53.36 36.64
CA GLY A 13 -4.41 -53.25 36.77
C GLY A 13 -3.70 -54.36 36.01
N LEU A 14 -3.14 -54.10 34.80
CA LEU A 14 -1.94 -54.78 34.31
C LEU A 14 -1.31 -54.03 33.11
N LEU A 15 -0.23 -53.32 33.41
CA LEU A 15 0.87 -52.93 32.52
C LEU A 15 1.91 -54.04 32.65
N PHE A 16 2.43 -54.58 31.54
CA PHE A 16 3.65 -55.39 31.58
C PHE A 16 4.60 -55.02 30.43
N ILE A 17 5.76 -54.54 30.84
CA ILE A 17 7.02 -54.53 30.10
C ILE A 17 7.80 -55.76 30.58
N ASN A 18 8.39 -56.54 29.67
CA ASN A 18 9.70 -57.18 29.90
C ASN A 18 10.36 -57.72 28.61
N THR A 19 11.48 -57.07 28.31
CA THR A 19 12.78 -57.45 27.70
C THR A 19 13.15 -58.86 27.22
N CYS A 20 13.86 -58.87 26.06
CA CYS A 20 15.04 -59.66 25.59
C CYS A 20 14.92 -61.20 25.42
N LYS A 21 15.47 -61.88 24.38
CA LYS A 21 16.82 -61.81 23.77
C LYS A 21 16.84 -62.60 22.43
N ALA A 22 17.92 -62.43 21.66
CA ALA A 22 18.17 -62.86 20.27
C ALA A 22 18.42 -64.36 20.03
N GLU A 23 18.22 -64.80 18.78
CA GLU A 23 18.92 -65.92 18.12
C GLU A 23 19.08 -65.64 16.62
N ASP A 24 20.17 -66.16 16.07
CA ASP A 24 20.87 -65.77 14.85
C ASP A 24 20.78 -66.89 13.79
N GLU A 25 21.16 -66.54 12.57
CA GLU A 25 21.63 -67.41 11.48
C GLU A 25 20.65 -68.08 10.47
N THR A 26 20.68 -67.47 9.26
CA THR A 26 21.00 -68.02 7.92
C THR A 26 20.22 -69.21 7.35
N ASP A 27 19.71 -69.12 6.11
CA ASP A 27 20.57 -69.37 4.93
C ASP A 27 19.87 -69.14 3.57
N THR A 28 20.66 -68.61 2.62
CA THR A 28 20.64 -68.74 1.13
C THR A 28 19.34 -68.49 0.33
N SER A 29 19.31 -67.76 -0.79
CA SER A 29 20.24 -67.60 -1.93
C SER A 29 19.66 -66.48 -2.83
N ILE A 30 20.36 -65.56 -3.52
CA ILE A 30 21.33 -65.65 -4.64
C ILE A 30 21.91 -64.22 -4.88
N PRO A 31 23.20 -64.02 -5.26
CA PRO A 31 23.85 -62.70 -5.54
C PRO A 31 24.00 -62.42 -7.07
N PRO A 32 24.77 -61.42 -7.52
CA PRO A 32 24.65 -59.97 -7.33
C PRO A 32 24.55 -59.21 -8.68
N LYS A 33 24.10 -57.96 -8.68
CA LYS A 33 24.64 -56.92 -9.59
C LYS A 33 24.26 -55.53 -9.10
N VAL A 34 25.27 -54.70 -8.94
CA VAL A 34 25.17 -53.27 -8.67
C VAL A 34 24.71 -52.62 -9.97
N ASP A 35 23.54 -52.00 -9.95
CA ASP A 35 23.16 -51.00 -10.93
C ASP A 35 22.89 -49.69 -10.19
N ASP A 36 23.60 -48.67 -10.67
CA ASP A 36 23.61 -47.28 -10.25
C ASP A 36 22.25 -46.62 -10.48
N ASP A 37 21.36 -46.63 -9.48
CA ASP A 37 20.25 -45.67 -9.45
C ASP A 37 19.64 -45.50 -8.05
N ILE A 38 20.45 -45.05 -7.09
CA ILE A 38 19.93 -44.51 -5.82
C ILE A 38 20.54 -43.13 -5.59
N GLY A 39 20.32 -42.26 -6.58
CA GLY A 39 20.24 -40.81 -6.40
C GLY A 39 18.78 -40.42 -6.21
N LYS A 40 18.09 -41.08 -5.28
CA LYS A 40 16.72 -40.75 -4.82
C LYS A 40 16.70 -39.26 -4.50
N HIS A 41 15.96 -38.49 -5.32
CA HIS A 41 15.49 -37.14 -5.08
C HIS A 41 16.08 -36.49 -3.83
N THR A 42 17.19 -35.77 -4.00
CA THR A 42 17.52 -34.71 -3.07
C THR A 42 16.43 -33.67 -3.23
N ASP A 43 15.41 -33.76 -2.37
CA ASP A 43 14.43 -32.73 -2.06
C ASP A 43 15.17 -31.55 -1.40
N GLY A 44 16.11 -30.98 -2.16
CA GLY A 44 16.94 -29.83 -1.82
C GLY A 44 16.45 -28.56 -2.49
N SER A 45 15.15 -28.51 -2.83
CA SER A 45 14.49 -27.36 -3.46
C SER A 45 13.25 -26.93 -2.67
N LYS A 46 13.22 -27.17 -1.35
CA LYS A 46 12.16 -26.66 -0.46
C LYS A 46 12.60 -25.49 0.42
N THR A 47 13.84 -25.04 0.27
CA THR A 47 14.34 -23.85 0.99
C THR A 47 14.21 -22.55 0.19
N ASP A 48 13.82 -22.59 -1.10
CA ASP A 48 13.59 -21.40 -1.93
C ASP A 48 12.12 -20.91 -1.88
N ASP A 49 11.13 -21.80 -1.75
CA ASP A 49 9.72 -21.40 -1.77
C ASP A 49 9.28 -20.54 -0.55
N GLU A 50 9.87 -20.74 0.64
CA GLU A 50 9.57 -19.96 1.86
C GLU A 50 10.36 -18.63 1.99
N VAL A 51 11.37 -18.41 1.14
CA VAL A 51 12.10 -17.12 1.04
C VAL A 51 11.44 -16.22 -0.01
N VAL A 52 10.84 -16.81 -1.04
CA VAL A 52 10.01 -16.17 -2.07
C VAL A 52 8.69 -15.63 -1.49
N GLN A 53 8.04 -16.34 -0.56
CA GLN A 53 6.91 -15.82 0.24
C GLN A 53 7.27 -14.70 1.23
N LYS A 54 8.56 -14.51 1.51
CA LYS A 54 9.09 -13.49 2.44
C LYS A 54 9.36 -12.13 1.78
N GLU A 55 9.35 -12.04 0.45
CA GLU A 55 9.18 -10.78 -0.30
C GLU A 55 7.69 -10.43 -0.52
N GLU A 56 6.79 -11.42 -0.43
CA GLU A 56 5.38 -11.32 -0.84
C GLU A 56 4.43 -10.55 0.10
N GLU A 57 4.81 -10.21 1.34
CA GLU A 57 3.99 -9.34 2.24
C GLU A 57 4.55 -7.92 2.40
N ALA A 58 5.49 -7.50 1.55
CA ALA A 58 6.30 -6.31 1.76
C ALA A 58 5.53 -4.99 1.65
N ILE A 59 5.27 -4.30 2.77
CA ILE A 59 4.94 -2.88 2.71
C ILE A 59 6.27 -2.17 2.61
N LYS A 60 6.68 -1.77 1.41
CA LYS A 60 7.71 -0.74 1.28
C LYS A 60 7.03 0.60 1.50
N LEU A 61 7.04 1.07 2.74
CA LEU A 61 6.78 2.48 3.02
C LEU A 61 8.05 3.23 2.56
N ASP A 62 7.93 4.29 1.76
CA ASP A 62 9.07 5.00 1.14
C ASP A 62 10.29 5.10 2.10
N GLY A 63 11.35 4.32 1.85
CA GLY A 63 12.59 4.33 2.66
C GLY A 63 12.69 3.36 3.86
N LEU A 64 11.73 2.46 4.08
CA LEU A 64 11.82 1.38 5.08
C LEU A 64 11.75 0.01 4.42
N SER A 65 12.65 -0.91 4.79
CA SER A 65 12.55 -2.29 4.32
C SER A 65 11.37 -3.00 5.02
N PRO A 66 10.73 -3.98 4.36
CA PRO A 66 9.65 -4.76 4.96
C PRO A 66 10.02 -5.46 6.26
N LYS A 67 11.27 -5.92 6.38
CA LYS A 67 11.79 -6.59 7.56
C LYS A 67 11.92 -5.63 8.74
N GLU A 68 12.43 -4.42 8.49
CA GLU A 68 12.53 -3.37 9.51
C GLU A 68 11.14 -2.94 9.98
N PHE A 69 10.21 -2.74 9.04
CA PHE A 69 8.83 -2.37 9.37
C PHE A 69 8.16 -3.42 10.26
N ARG A 70 8.29 -4.71 9.94
CA ARG A 70 7.74 -5.79 10.76
C ARG A 70 8.36 -5.83 12.16
N THR A 71 9.67 -5.66 12.26
CA THR A 71 10.37 -5.59 13.56
C THR A 71 9.86 -4.44 14.43
N LEU A 72 9.59 -3.28 13.82
CA LEU A 72 9.03 -2.14 14.53
C LEU A 72 7.61 -2.39 15.00
N VAL A 73 6.77 -3.02 14.17
CA VAL A 73 5.42 -3.44 14.54
C VAL A 73 5.44 -4.42 15.71
N ASP A 74 6.31 -5.44 15.66
CA ASP A 74 6.42 -6.44 16.72
C ASP A 74 6.92 -5.85 18.05
N ALA A 75 7.73 -4.78 17.98
CA ALA A 75 8.20 -4.03 19.15
C ALA A 75 7.25 -2.90 19.60
N SER A 76 6.17 -2.65 18.85
CA SER A 76 5.27 -1.52 19.08
C SER A 76 4.19 -1.80 20.12
N GLU A 77 3.51 -0.74 20.54
CA GLU A 77 2.37 -0.83 21.42
C GLU A 77 1.14 -1.29 20.62
N LYS A 78 0.71 -2.54 20.85
CA LYS A 78 -0.49 -3.12 20.23
C LYS A 78 -1.73 -2.75 21.03
N HIS A 79 -2.71 -2.19 20.33
CA HIS A 79 -4.00 -1.76 20.88
C HIS A 79 -5.15 -2.53 20.23
N GLN A 80 -6.19 -2.78 21.01
CA GLN A 80 -7.45 -3.34 20.50
C GLN A 80 -8.42 -2.21 20.22
N PHE A 81 -9.18 -2.33 19.13
CA PHE A 81 -10.29 -1.43 18.89
C PHE A 81 -11.36 -1.58 19.97
N GLN A 82 -12.03 -0.47 20.30
CA GLN A 82 -13.23 -0.55 21.12
C GLN A 82 -14.32 -1.35 20.39
N THR A 83 -15.16 -2.03 21.15
CA THR A 83 -16.22 -2.92 20.62
C THR A 83 -17.14 -2.18 19.64
N GLU A 84 -17.41 -0.91 19.91
CA GLU A 84 -18.22 -0.02 19.09
C GLU A 84 -17.59 0.21 17.71
N VAL A 85 -16.28 0.44 17.65
CA VAL A 85 -15.52 0.62 16.40
C VAL A 85 -15.56 -0.67 15.57
N ASN A 86 -15.31 -1.82 16.20
CA ASN A 86 -15.41 -3.12 15.54
C ASN A 86 -16.79 -3.40 14.95
N ARG A 87 -17.85 -3.07 15.68
CA ARG A 87 -19.23 -3.24 15.20
C ARG A 87 -19.52 -2.28 14.04
N MET A 88 -19.00 -1.06 14.10
CA MET A 88 -19.19 -0.03 13.07
C MET A 88 -18.49 -0.42 11.76
N MET A 89 -17.24 -0.88 11.83
CA MET A 89 -16.49 -1.37 10.68
C MET A 89 -17.28 -2.48 9.95
N LYS A 90 -17.83 -3.45 10.69
CA LYS A 90 -18.65 -4.52 10.11
C LYS A 90 -19.89 -4.00 9.40
N LEU A 91 -20.56 -2.98 9.93
CA LEU A 91 -21.72 -2.37 9.27
C LEU A 91 -21.34 -1.63 7.99
N ILE A 92 -20.28 -0.82 8.03
CA ILE A 92 -19.79 -0.09 6.86
C ILE A 92 -19.40 -1.07 5.76
N ILE A 93 -18.65 -2.12 6.10
CA ILE A 93 -18.20 -3.13 5.14
C ILE A 93 -19.38 -3.84 4.47
N ASN A 94 -20.40 -4.23 5.24
CA ASN A 94 -21.56 -4.93 4.71
C ASN A 94 -22.49 -4.02 3.88
N SER A 95 -22.63 -2.75 4.27
CA SER A 95 -23.56 -1.81 3.65
C SER A 95 -23.00 -1.17 2.37
N LEU A 96 -21.73 -0.74 2.41
CA LEU A 96 -21.09 -0.03 1.31
C LEU A 96 -20.39 -0.95 0.31
N TYR A 97 -20.49 -2.28 0.47
CA TYR A 97 -19.80 -3.24 -0.39
C TYR A 97 -20.03 -3.01 -1.89
N LYS A 98 -21.19 -2.47 -2.27
CA LYS A 98 -21.56 -2.18 -3.67
C LYS A 98 -20.93 -0.91 -4.24
N ASN A 99 -20.60 0.07 -3.40
CA ASN A 99 -20.08 1.38 -3.80
C ASN A 99 -18.72 1.62 -3.14
N LYS A 100 -17.73 0.81 -3.52
CA LYS A 100 -16.40 0.83 -2.90
C LYS A 100 -15.68 2.17 -3.10
N GLU A 101 -15.88 2.86 -4.23
CA GLU A 101 -15.26 4.16 -4.58
C GLU A 101 -15.45 5.27 -3.51
N ILE A 102 -16.43 5.13 -2.61
CA ILE A 102 -16.68 6.05 -1.50
C ILE A 102 -15.45 6.20 -0.61
N PHE A 103 -14.59 5.18 -0.49
CA PHE A 103 -13.38 5.29 0.34
C PHE A 103 -12.53 6.52 -0.02
N LEU A 104 -12.38 6.81 -1.32
CA LEU A 104 -11.55 7.91 -1.76
C LEU A 104 -12.21 9.26 -1.48
N ARG A 105 -13.55 9.33 -1.61
CA ARG A 105 -14.32 10.52 -1.19
C ARG A 105 -14.07 10.85 0.28
N GLU A 106 -14.17 9.85 1.16
CA GLU A 106 -14.00 10.03 2.60
C GLU A 106 -12.56 10.45 2.96
N LEU A 107 -11.56 9.83 2.32
CA LEU A 107 -10.15 10.18 2.56
C LEU A 107 -9.81 11.60 2.07
N ILE A 108 -10.34 12.00 0.90
CA ILE A 108 -10.19 13.38 0.40
C ILE A 108 -10.89 14.37 1.33
N SER A 109 -12.08 14.05 1.82
CA SER A 109 -12.80 14.90 2.79
C SER A 109 -12.00 15.09 4.08
N ASN A 110 -11.49 14.00 4.66
CA ASN A 110 -10.66 14.05 5.86
C ASN A 110 -9.38 14.89 5.67
N ALA A 111 -8.74 14.74 4.50
CA ALA A 111 -7.58 15.56 4.12
C ALA A 111 -7.93 17.05 4.00
N SER A 112 -9.09 17.38 3.41
CA SER A 112 -9.59 18.75 3.33
C SER A 112 -9.87 19.34 4.71
N ASP A 113 -10.50 18.59 5.61
CA ASP A 113 -10.76 19.03 6.99
C ASP A 113 -9.45 19.28 7.76
N ALA A 114 -8.44 18.44 7.55
CA ALA A 114 -7.12 18.64 8.13
C ALA A 114 -6.42 19.91 7.60
N LEU A 115 -6.60 20.23 6.32
CA LEU A 115 -6.10 21.44 5.68
C LEU A 115 -6.84 22.70 6.18
N ASP A 116 -8.17 22.63 6.32
CA ASP A 116 -8.95 23.74 6.87
C ASP A 116 -8.58 24.04 8.34
N LYS A 117 -8.32 23.01 9.15
CA LYS A 117 -7.85 23.19 10.54
C LYS A 117 -6.53 23.96 10.60
N ILE A 118 -5.52 23.57 9.83
CA ILE A 118 -4.23 24.28 9.84
C ILE A 118 -4.36 25.69 9.23
N ARG A 119 -5.19 25.84 8.19
CA ARG A 119 -5.48 27.14 7.57
C ARG A 119 -6.12 28.08 8.57
N PHE A 120 -7.10 27.63 9.35
CA PHE A 120 -7.74 28.44 10.38
C PHE A 120 -6.75 28.88 11.46
N LEU A 121 -5.91 27.97 11.95
CA LEU A 121 -4.86 28.30 12.91
C LEU A 121 -3.88 29.34 12.33
N SER A 122 -3.53 29.21 11.05
CA SER A 122 -2.62 30.16 10.36
C SER A 122 -3.16 31.58 10.24
N LEU A 123 -4.47 31.79 10.38
CA LEU A 123 -5.07 33.13 10.43
C LEU A 123 -4.69 33.88 11.72
N THR A 124 -4.44 33.15 12.81
CA THR A 124 -4.05 33.72 14.10
C THR A 124 -2.53 33.68 14.28
N ASP A 125 -1.90 32.59 13.90
CA ASP A 125 -0.45 32.40 14.00
C ASP A 125 0.10 31.79 12.71
N ARG A 126 0.73 32.61 11.87
CA ARG A 126 1.28 32.15 10.59
C ARG A 126 2.47 31.20 10.75
N SER A 127 3.14 31.18 11.91
CA SER A 127 4.30 30.32 12.15
C SER A 127 3.95 28.83 12.11
N VAL A 128 2.67 28.47 12.30
CA VAL A 128 2.19 27.08 12.23
C VAL A 128 2.37 26.44 10.84
N LEU A 129 2.51 27.24 9.78
CA LEU A 129 2.78 26.75 8.44
C LEU A 129 4.26 26.36 8.23
N GLY A 130 5.17 26.92 9.03
CA GLY A 130 6.61 26.68 8.91
C GLY A 130 7.11 26.80 7.47
N ASP A 131 7.99 25.87 7.08
CA ASP A 131 8.54 25.80 5.71
C ASP A 131 7.58 25.17 4.69
N LYS A 132 6.43 24.65 5.14
CA LYS A 132 5.46 23.94 4.30
C LYS A 132 4.20 24.78 4.14
N GLU A 133 4.33 25.91 3.44
CA GLU A 133 3.22 26.84 3.20
C GLU A 133 2.15 26.27 2.26
N GLU A 134 2.51 25.32 1.39
CA GLU A 134 1.58 24.70 0.46
C GLU A 134 0.50 23.87 1.17
N LEU A 135 -0.76 24.18 0.89
CA LEU A 135 -1.95 23.46 1.36
C LEU A 135 -2.52 22.61 0.22
N THR A 136 -2.15 21.33 0.18
CA THR A 136 -2.43 20.44 -0.95
C THR A 136 -2.77 19.03 -0.50
N ILE A 137 -3.49 18.31 -1.35
CA ILE A 137 -3.72 16.87 -1.27
C ILE A 137 -3.00 16.24 -2.47
N ARG A 138 -2.20 15.21 -2.24
CA ARG A 138 -1.41 14.52 -3.27
C ARG A 138 -1.70 13.03 -3.22
N ILE A 139 -2.05 12.45 -4.37
CA ILE A 139 -2.39 11.04 -4.52
C ILE A 139 -1.34 10.36 -5.41
N LYS A 140 -0.67 9.34 -4.88
CA LYS A 140 0.37 8.57 -5.56
C LYS A 140 -0.01 7.10 -5.57
N ILE A 141 0.12 6.48 -6.73
CA ILE A 141 -0.02 5.03 -6.90
C ILE A 141 1.37 4.41 -6.91
N ASP A 142 1.55 3.35 -6.13
CA ASP A 142 2.70 2.47 -6.19
C ASP A 142 2.22 1.08 -6.63
N LYS A 143 2.31 0.83 -7.94
CA LYS A 143 1.89 -0.44 -8.54
C LYS A 143 2.77 -1.61 -8.10
N GLU A 144 4.06 -1.38 -7.86
CA GLU A 144 5.02 -2.43 -7.51
C GLU A 144 4.70 -3.01 -6.13
N ASN A 145 4.36 -2.15 -5.17
CA ASN A 145 4.03 -2.57 -3.81
C ASN A 145 2.51 -2.72 -3.57
N ARG A 146 1.69 -2.52 -4.60
CA ARG A 146 0.21 -2.48 -4.54
C ARG A 146 -0.31 -1.52 -3.48
N MET A 147 0.30 -0.34 -3.41
CA MET A 147 -0.05 0.70 -2.44
C MET A 147 -0.70 1.90 -3.12
N LEU A 148 -1.72 2.46 -2.46
CA LEU A 148 -2.29 3.75 -2.80
C LEU A 148 -2.02 4.73 -1.65
N HIS A 149 -1.37 5.85 -1.96
CA HIS A 149 -1.00 6.86 -0.97
C HIS A 149 -1.82 8.14 -1.18
N ILE A 150 -2.46 8.61 -0.12
CA ILE A 150 -3.16 9.90 -0.06
C ILE A 150 -2.43 10.73 0.99
N THR A 151 -1.79 11.82 0.56
CA THR A 151 -0.96 12.69 1.40
C THR A 151 -1.55 14.09 1.45
N ASP A 152 -1.82 14.59 2.65
CA ASP A 152 -2.20 15.98 2.88
C ASP A 152 -1.08 16.74 3.59
N THR A 153 -1.12 18.06 3.47
CA THR A 153 -0.23 18.99 4.19
C THR A 153 -0.95 19.73 5.32
N GLY A 154 -2.00 19.10 5.86
CA GLY A 154 -2.87 19.61 6.91
C GLY A 154 -2.22 19.67 8.28
N ILE A 155 -3.04 19.71 9.33
CA ILE A 155 -2.58 19.86 10.72
C ILE A 155 -1.75 18.66 11.24
N GLY A 156 -2.03 17.44 10.74
CA GLY A 156 -1.46 16.19 11.26
C GLY A 156 -1.95 15.83 12.66
N MET A 157 -1.54 14.68 13.16
CA MET A 157 -1.96 14.10 14.44
C MET A 157 -0.74 13.82 15.35
N THR A 158 -0.90 14.06 16.65
CA THR A 158 0.04 13.60 17.68
C THR A 158 -0.18 12.11 17.99
N LYS A 159 0.72 11.48 18.78
CA LYS A 159 0.49 10.08 19.23
C LYS A 159 -0.86 9.92 19.93
N THR A 160 -1.21 10.90 20.78
CA THR A 160 -2.48 10.90 21.54
C THR A 160 -3.68 11.00 20.60
N ASP A 161 -3.61 11.88 19.60
CA ASP A 161 -4.68 12.06 18.61
C ASP A 161 -4.91 10.77 17.80
N LEU A 162 -3.84 10.05 17.41
CA LEU A 162 -3.95 8.78 16.70
C LEU A 162 -4.70 7.73 17.53
N ILE A 163 -4.40 7.61 18.84
CA ILE A 163 -5.10 6.69 19.74
C ILE A 163 -6.57 7.09 19.89
N GLN A 164 -6.83 8.39 20.07
CA GLN A 164 -8.17 8.90 20.35
C GLN A 164 -9.09 8.85 19.12
N PHE A 165 -8.61 9.34 17.98
CA PHE A 165 -9.43 9.50 16.77
C PHE A 165 -9.55 8.21 15.95
N LEU A 166 -8.47 7.42 15.84
CA LEU A 166 -8.49 6.18 15.05
C LEU A 166 -8.72 4.93 15.90
N GLY A 167 -8.33 4.93 17.17
CA GLY A 167 -8.48 3.78 18.05
C GLY A 167 -9.78 3.76 18.87
N THR A 168 -10.24 4.95 19.28
CA THR A 168 -11.30 5.09 20.29
C THR A 168 -12.62 5.62 19.75
N ILE A 169 -12.64 6.38 18.64
CA ILE A 169 -13.79 7.12 18.07
C ILE A 169 -14.81 7.56 19.13
N ALA A 170 -14.77 8.84 19.50
CA ALA A 170 -15.64 9.44 20.53
C ALA A 170 -17.04 8.80 20.62
N LYS A 171 -17.27 8.04 21.70
CA LYS A 171 -18.44 7.16 21.94
C LYS A 171 -19.81 7.76 21.57
N SER A 172 -19.95 9.08 21.66
CA SER A 172 -21.16 9.81 21.32
C SER A 172 -21.49 9.75 19.82
N HIS A 173 -20.52 9.98 18.94
CA HIS A 173 -20.73 10.05 17.49
C HIS A 173 -21.05 8.67 16.90
N THR A 174 -20.38 7.63 17.40
CA THR A 174 -20.59 6.25 16.95
C THR A 174 -21.96 5.72 17.36
N SER A 175 -22.44 6.05 18.57
CA SER A 175 -23.76 5.62 19.06
C SER A 175 -24.90 6.28 18.28
N GLU A 176 -24.76 7.58 17.99
CA GLU A 176 -25.72 8.30 17.15
C GLU A 176 -25.75 7.75 15.72
N PHE A 177 -24.57 7.46 15.14
CA PHE A 177 -24.44 6.77 13.87
C PHE A 177 -25.19 5.43 13.87
N PHE A 178 -25.04 4.60 14.89
CA PHE A 178 -25.75 3.30 14.96
C PHE A 178 -27.28 3.44 14.97
N ASN A 179 -27.80 4.45 15.65
CA ASN A 179 -29.24 4.70 15.69
C ASN A 179 -29.73 5.15 14.31
N LYS A 180 -29.06 6.14 13.72
CA LYS A 180 -29.38 6.64 12.38
C LYS A 180 -29.19 5.60 11.28
N PHE A 181 -28.21 4.72 11.42
CA PHE A 181 -27.98 3.60 10.51
C PHE A 181 -29.14 2.61 10.53
N GLN A 182 -29.65 2.25 11.71
CA GLN A 182 -30.78 1.34 11.83
C GLN A 182 -32.07 1.95 11.24
N GLU A 183 -32.29 3.25 11.45
CA GLU A 183 -33.38 4.00 10.82
C GLU A 183 -33.24 3.99 9.28
N ALA A 184 -32.07 4.38 8.76
CA ALA A 184 -31.84 4.48 7.32
C ALA A 184 -31.89 3.13 6.59
N GLN A 185 -31.47 2.04 7.25
CA GLN A 185 -31.58 0.69 6.70
C GLN A 185 -33.04 0.23 6.56
N GLN A 186 -33.91 0.65 7.48
CA GLN A 186 -35.34 0.36 7.40
C GLN A 186 -36.03 1.18 6.30
N ASP A 187 -35.60 2.42 6.11
CA ASP A 187 -36.20 3.36 5.15
C ASP A 187 -35.62 3.26 3.73
N GLY A 188 -34.60 2.43 3.50
CA GLY A 188 -33.94 2.28 2.19
C GLY A 188 -33.16 3.52 1.74
N ALA A 189 -32.80 4.41 2.67
CA ALA A 189 -32.05 5.63 2.39
C ALA A 189 -30.58 5.34 2.05
N SER A 190 -29.94 6.24 1.29
CA SER A 190 -28.54 6.08 0.90
C SER A 190 -27.61 6.21 2.10
N MET A 191 -27.01 5.09 2.52
CA MET A 191 -26.11 5.02 3.67
C MET A 191 -24.78 5.76 3.44
N SER A 192 -24.45 6.09 2.18
CA SER A 192 -23.26 6.85 1.83
C SER A 192 -23.20 8.21 2.52
N ASP A 193 -24.34 8.89 2.68
CA ASP A 193 -24.34 10.30 3.06
C ASP A 193 -24.23 10.48 4.58
N LEU A 194 -24.62 9.46 5.35
CA LEU A 194 -24.48 9.44 6.80
C LEU A 194 -23.01 9.28 7.21
N ILE A 195 -22.24 8.43 6.51
CA ILE A 195 -20.87 8.07 6.91
C ILE A 195 -19.93 9.29 7.01
N GLY A 196 -20.08 10.25 6.09
CA GLY A 196 -19.31 11.49 6.13
C GLY A 196 -19.68 12.41 7.29
N GLN A 197 -20.97 12.48 7.67
CA GLN A 197 -21.43 13.37 8.74
C GLN A 197 -20.95 12.93 10.13
N PHE A 198 -20.76 11.62 10.35
CA PHE A 198 -20.36 11.08 11.65
C PHE A 198 -18.85 10.93 11.83
N GLY A 199 -18.03 11.26 10.80
CA GLY A 199 -16.58 11.15 10.88
C GLY A 199 -16.07 9.71 10.90
N VAL A 200 -16.88 8.76 10.42
CA VAL A 200 -16.58 7.32 10.41
C VAL A 200 -16.09 6.84 9.04
N GLY A 201 -15.98 7.76 8.09
CA GLY A 201 -15.56 7.50 6.71
C GLY A 201 -14.18 6.89 6.56
N PHE A 202 -13.25 7.12 7.50
CA PHE A 202 -11.92 6.52 7.46
C PHE A 202 -11.95 4.99 7.30
N TYR A 203 -12.88 4.30 7.96
CA TYR A 203 -12.95 2.84 7.96
C TYR A 203 -13.50 2.25 6.67
N SER A 204 -14.06 3.08 5.78
CA SER A 204 -14.40 2.63 4.43
C SER A 204 -13.15 2.25 3.61
N SER A 205 -11.95 2.66 4.02
CA SER A 205 -10.68 2.19 3.46
C SER A 205 -10.53 0.66 3.49
N PHE A 206 -11.05 -0.02 4.52
CA PHE A 206 -11.01 -1.49 4.62
C PHE A 206 -11.93 -2.22 3.62
N LEU A 207 -12.77 -1.49 2.85
CA LEU A 207 -13.49 -2.04 1.70
C LEU A 207 -12.54 -2.45 0.57
N VAL A 208 -11.44 -1.71 0.42
CA VAL A 208 -10.50 -1.83 -0.71
C VAL A 208 -9.08 -2.18 -0.28
N ALA A 209 -8.79 -2.15 1.02
CA ALA A 209 -7.47 -2.42 1.57
C ALA A 209 -7.48 -3.53 2.63
N ASP A 210 -6.47 -4.40 2.60
CA ASP A 210 -6.22 -5.41 3.66
C ASP A 210 -5.53 -4.79 4.87
N LYS A 211 -4.72 -3.76 4.61
CA LYS A 211 -3.93 -3.07 5.62
C LYS A 211 -3.88 -1.59 5.34
N VAL A 212 -4.07 -0.81 6.40
CA VAL A 212 -4.07 0.65 6.35
C VAL A 212 -2.95 1.16 7.24
N ILE A 213 -2.13 2.04 6.69
CA ILE A 213 -1.00 2.66 7.39
C ILE A 213 -1.19 4.17 7.33
N VAL A 214 -1.20 4.80 8.49
CA VAL A 214 -1.31 6.24 8.63
C VAL A 214 0.00 6.76 9.20
N THR A 215 0.77 7.46 8.37
CA THR A 215 1.94 8.21 8.84
C THR A 215 1.50 9.64 9.09
N SER A 216 1.70 10.19 10.28
CA SER A 216 1.26 11.55 10.59
C SER A 216 2.31 12.33 11.36
N LYS A 217 2.43 13.62 11.04
CA LYS A 217 3.30 14.58 11.71
C LYS A 217 2.53 15.85 12.03
N ASN A 218 2.32 16.08 13.33
CA ASN A 218 1.82 17.34 13.88
C ASN A 218 2.97 18.23 14.34
N ASN A 219 2.81 19.56 14.33
CA ASN A 219 3.86 20.48 14.82
C ASN A 219 4.23 20.26 16.29
N ALA A 220 3.29 19.78 17.12
CA ALA A 220 3.45 19.61 18.56
C ALA A 220 4.10 18.28 18.97
N ASP A 221 4.37 17.37 18.03
CA ASP A 221 4.88 16.02 18.35
C ASP A 221 5.80 15.49 17.23
N ASP A 222 6.42 14.34 17.46
CA ASP A 222 7.20 13.62 16.46
C ASP A 222 6.33 13.01 15.36
N GLN A 223 6.96 12.43 14.33
CA GLN A 223 6.25 11.65 13.31
C GLN A 223 5.95 10.26 13.85
N TYR A 224 4.71 9.80 13.70
CA TYR A 224 4.27 8.47 14.11
C TYR A 224 3.66 7.71 12.95
N ILE A 225 3.75 6.39 13.03
CA ILE A 225 3.09 5.44 12.15
C ILE A 225 2.04 4.70 12.98
N TRP A 226 0.80 4.76 12.50
CA TRP A 226 -0.30 3.92 12.91
C TRP A 226 -0.55 2.87 11.84
N GLU A 227 -0.67 1.60 12.21
CA GLU A 227 -0.91 0.50 11.28
C GLU A 227 -2.04 -0.38 11.79
N SER A 228 -2.93 -0.82 10.89
CA SER A 228 -4.04 -1.70 11.23
C SER A 228 -4.45 -2.62 10.10
N ASP A 229 -4.88 -3.82 10.49
CA ASP A 229 -5.49 -4.87 9.67
C ASP A 229 -7.01 -4.98 9.89
N SER A 230 -7.65 -3.94 10.44
CA SER A 230 -9.05 -3.88 10.93
C SER A 230 -9.36 -4.63 12.22
N SER A 231 -8.49 -5.53 12.69
CA SER A 231 -8.72 -6.30 13.92
C SER A 231 -8.14 -5.61 15.16
N SER A 232 -6.94 -5.06 14.98
CA SER A 232 -6.19 -4.34 16.00
C SER A 232 -5.35 -3.27 15.33
N PHE A 233 -4.70 -2.42 16.12
CA PHE A 233 -3.80 -1.41 15.57
C PHE A 233 -2.53 -1.28 16.40
N ASN A 234 -1.47 -0.87 15.74
CA ASN A 234 -0.15 -0.66 16.30
C ASN A 234 0.25 0.80 16.13
N ILE A 235 0.92 1.37 17.11
CA ILE A 235 1.47 2.74 17.02
C ILE A 235 2.92 2.75 17.44
N PHE A 236 3.76 3.32 16.59
CA PHE A 236 5.19 3.51 16.85
C PHE A 236 5.71 4.79 16.22
N LYS A 237 6.83 5.28 16.75
CA LYS A 237 7.52 6.46 16.21
C LYS A 237 8.17 6.12 14.87
N ASP A 238 8.10 7.03 13.90
CA ASP A 238 8.68 6.80 12.59
C ASP A 238 10.23 6.83 12.66
N PRO A 239 10.92 5.73 12.33
CA PRO A 239 12.37 5.66 12.38
C PRO A 239 13.06 6.57 11.35
N ARG A 240 12.35 6.98 10.28
CA ARG A 240 12.87 7.88 9.25
C ARG A 240 12.93 9.33 9.72
N GLY A 241 12.36 9.63 10.88
CA GLY A 241 12.25 10.98 11.41
C GLY A 241 11.15 11.79 10.72
N ASN A 242 11.36 13.10 10.59
CA ASN A 242 10.38 14.01 10.02
C ASN A 242 10.47 14.05 8.48
N THR A 243 9.82 13.09 7.81
CA THR A 243 9.78 13.06 6.34
C THR A 243 8.62 13.88 5.77
N LEU A 244 7.54 14.05 6.55
CA LEU A 244 6.35 14.76 6.10
C LEU A 244 6.47 16.28 6.30
N GLY A 245 7.31 16.75 7.22
CA GLY A 245 7.31 18.14 7.68
C GLY A 245 6.09 18.44 8.55
N ARG A 246 4.91 18.35 7.94
CA ARG A 246 3.57 18.47 8.53
C ARG A 246 2.53 17.77 7.64
N GLY A 247 1.52 17.16 8.26
CA GLY A 247 0.36 16.56 7.59
C GLY A 247 0.24 15.07 7.85
N THR A 248 -0.52 14.39 7.00
CA THR A 248 -0.78 12.94 7.10
C THR A 248 -0.66 12.26 5.74
N THR A 249 -0.11 11.05 5.74
CA THR A 249 -0.14 10.14 4.59
C THR A 249 -0.90 8.88 4.99
N VAL A 250 -2.05 8.65 4.35
CA VAL A 250 -2.80 7.39 4.43
C VAL A 250 -2.34 6.50 3.27
N SER A 251 -1.71 5.38 3.61
CA SER A 251 -1.22 4.38 2.67
C SER A 251 -2.06 3.11 2.79
N LEU A 252 -2.67 2.71 1.68
CA LEU A 252 -3.58 1.58 1.59
C LEU A 252 -2.90 0.45 0.84
N ARG A 253 -2.77 -0.72 1.45
CA ARG A 253 -2.44 -1.95 0.75
C ARG A 253 -3.70 -2.46 0.06
N ILE A 254 -3.78 -2.29 -1.25
CA ILE A 254 -4.98 -2.60 -2.03
C ILE A 254 -5.16 -4.12 -2.16
N LYS A 255 -6.38 -4.59 -1.89
CA LYS A 255 -6.78 -6.01 -2.02
C LYS A 255 -6.71 -6.48 -3.47
N GLU A 256 -6.63 -7.79 -3.69
CA GLU A 256 -6.50 -8.34 -5.05
C GLU A 256 -7.74 -8.05 -5.90
N GLU A 257 -8.92 -8.18 -5.30
CA GLU A 257 -10.19 -7.85 -5.95
C GLU A 257 -10.41 -6.34 -6.17
N ALA A 258 -9.55 -5.48 -5.61
CA ALA A 258 -9.66 -4.02 -5.67
C ALA A 258 -8.56 -3.39 -6.53
N GLY A 259 -7.88 -4.19 -7.38
CA GLY A 259 -6.77 -3.74 -8.22
C GLY A 259 -7.09 -2.59 -9.18
N GLU A 260 -8.37 -2.37 -9.51
CA GLU A 260 -8.82 -1.24 -10.34
C GLU A 260 -8.42 0.13 -9.77
N TYR A 261 -8.25 0.26 -8.45
CA TYR A 261 -7.83 1.50 -7.79
C TYR A 261 -6.31 1.75 -7.86
N LEU A 262 -5.56 0.82 -8.44
CA LEU A 262 -4.16 1.03 -8.83
C LEU A 262 -4.05 1.56 -10.26
N GLU A 263 -5.16 1.79 -10.97
CA GLU A 263 -5.15 2.42 -12.29
C GLU A 263 -5.41 3.92 -12.21
N ALA A 264 -4.52 4.70 -12.85
CA ALA A 264 -4.58 6.16 -12.80
C ALA A 264 -5.85 6.72 -13.45
N ILE A 265 -6.42 6.02 -14.44
CA ILE A 265 -7.68 6.40 -15.11
C ILE A 265 -8.85 6.30 -14.13
N THR A 266 -8.97 5.18 -13.41
CA THR A 266 -10.01 4.96 -12.40
C THR A 266 -9.93 6.03 -11.31
N LEU A 267 -8.72 6.32 -10.80
CA LEU A 267 -8.55 7.36 -9.79
C LEU A 267 -8.87 8.76 -10.33
N ASP A 268 -8.54 9.07 -11.58
CA ASP A 268 -8.87 10.36 -12.20
C ASP A 268 -10.38 10.61 -12.19
N GLU A 269 -11.17 9.63 -12.64
CA GLU A 269 -12.63 9.72 -12.67
C GLU A 269 -13.22 9.91 -11.27
N ILE A 270 -12.77 9.11 -10.30
CA ILE A 270 -13.25 9.16 -8.92
C ILE A 270 -12.86 10.49 -8.26
N ILE A 271 -11.62 10.96 -8.43
CA ILE A 271 -11.16 12.22 -7.86
C ILE A 271 -11.99 13.37 -8.43
N ARG A 272 -12.17 13.45 -9.76
CA ARG A 272 -12.97 14.52 -10.39
C ARG A 272 -14.42 14.52 -9.90
N LYS A 273 -15.01 13.34 -9.71
CA LYS A 273 -16.38 13.18 -9.19
C LYS A 273 -16.53 13.75 -7.77
N TYR A 274 -15.53 13.55 -6.91
CA TYR A 274 -15.61 13.91 -5.49
C TYR A 274 -14.87 15.19 -5.10
N SER A 275 -14.08 15.78 -6.00
CA SER A 275 -13.30 17.00 -5.73
C SER A 275 -14.06 18.31 -5.96
N GLN A 276 -15.31 18.26 -6.45
CA GLN A 276 -16.04 19.44 -6.93
C GLN A 276 -16.25 20.52 -5.85
N PHE A 277 -16.33 20.13 -4.58
CA PHE A 277 -16.56 21.03 -3.44
C PHE A 277 -15.30 21.21 -2.56
N ILE A 278 -14.15 20.69 -2.98
CA ILE A 278 -12.91 20.77 -2.22
C ILE A 278 -12.16 22.05 -2.59
N ASN A 279 -11.85 22.86 -1.57
CA ASN A 279 -11.25 24.19 -1.74
C ASN A 279 -9.73 24.15 -1.99
N PHE A 280 -9.10 23.00 -1.75
CA PHE A 280 -7.65 22.79 -1.84
C PHE A 280 -7.27 22.06 -3.11
N ASN A 281 -6.05 22.31 -3.60
CA ASN A 281 -5.56 21.67 -4.82
C ASN A 281 -5.32 20.17 -4.56
N ILE A 282 -5.87 19.33 -5.44
CA ILE A 282 -5.69 17.88 -5.42
C ILE A 282 -4.81 17.50 -6.62
N TYR A 283 -3.69 16.84 -6.35
CA TYR A 283 -2.76 16.37 -7.38
C TYR A 283 -2.78 14.85 -7.48
N LEU A 284 -2.78 14.32 -8.70
CA LEU A 284 -2.59 12.90 -8.99
C LEU A 284 -1.27 12.72 -9.73
N LEU A 285 -0.41 11.81 -9.25
CA LEU A 285 0.81 11.45 -9.96
C LEU A 285 0.47 10.57 -11.17
N LYS A 286 0.72 11.06 -12.39
CA LYS A 286 0.48 10.35 -13.64
C LYS A 286 1.77 10.15 -14.41
N SER A 287 1.86 9.05 -15.14
CA SER A 287 2.91 8.85 -16.12
C SER A 287 2.47 9.37 -17.50
N ARG A 288 3.38 10.06 -18.20
CA ARG A 288 3.23 10.42 -19.60
C ARG A 288 4.39 9.81 -20.38
N THR A 289 4.07 9.09 -21.44
CA THR A 289 5.07 8.51 -22.34
C THR A 289 5.16 9.38 -23.58
N PHE A 290 6.37 9.84 -23.90
CA PHE A 290 6.64 10.57 -25.12
C PHE A 290 7.65 9.80 -25.95
N ALA A 291 7.40 9.74 -27.26
CA ALA A 291 8.31 9.18 -28.24
C ALA A 291 9.41 10.21 -28.54
N GLU A 292 10.62 9.96 -28.08
CA GLU A 292 11.79 10.80 -28.38
C GLU A 292 12.61 10.13 -29.50
N GLU A 293 12.89 10.87 -30.58
CA GLU A 293 13.74 10.37 -31.66
C GLU A 293 15.22 10.54 -31.29
N VAL A 294 15.87 9.44 -30.89
CA VAL A 294 17.29 9.41 -30.54
C VAL A 294 18.11 8.94 -31.76
N PRO A 295 19.31 9.48 -32.04
CA PRO A 295 20.16 8.97 -33.12
C PRO A 295 20.48 7.48 -32.94
N ASP A 296 20.35 6.69 -34.01
CA ASP A 296 20.69 5.26 -34.01
C ASP A 296 22.18 5.08 -34.29
N ASP A 297 22.97 4.95 -33.21
CA ASP A 297 24.42 4.78 -33.28
C ASP A 297 24.85 3.40 -33.80
N ASP A 298 23.98 2.37 -33.70
CA ASP A 298 24.27 1.02 -34.20
C ASP A 298 24.04 0.92 -35.72
N ALA A 299 22.96 1.52 -36.22
CA ALA A 299 22.72 1.57 -37.67
C ALA A 299 23.76 2.42 -38.43
N THR A 300 24.32 3.44 -37.77
CA THR A 300 25.40 4.27 -38.35
C THR A 300 26.77 3.58 -38.33
N ALA A 301 26.96 2.54 -37.52
CA ALA A 301 28.17 1.71 -37.51
C ALA A 301 28.15 0.63 -38.62
N GLU A 302 26.99 0.04 -38.92
CA GLU A 302 26.85 -0.94 -40.02
C GLU A 302 27.05 -0.31 -41.40
N GLU A 303 26.57 0.91 -41.64
CA GLU A 303 26.82 1.65 -42.88
C GLU A 303 28.30 2.05 -43.08
N LYS A 304 29.06 2.20 -41.98
CA LYS A 304 30.51 2.46 -42.06
C LYS A 304 31.30 1.21 -42.42
N LYS A 305 30.85 0.01 -42.01
CA LYS A 305 31.52 -1.25 -42.37
C LYS A 305 31.29 -1.66 -43.82
N SER A 306 30.14 -1.33 -44.42
CA SER A 306 29.87 -1.65 -45.83
C SER A 306 30.59 -0.73 -46.82
N THR A 307 31.06 0.44 -46.39
CA THR A 307 31.77 1.41 -47.25
C THR A 307 33.30 1.26 -47.24
N GLU A 308 33.87 0.47 -46.32
CA GLU A 308 35.32 0.27 -46.22
C GLU A 308 35.87 -0.90 -47.07
N SER A 309 35.01 -1.73 -47.66
CA SER A 309 35.45 -2.90 -48.45
C SER A 309 35.71 -2.65 -49.94
N ASP A 310 35.37 -1.48 -50.49
CA ASP A 310 35.47 -1.18 -51.94
C ASP A 310 36.38 0.03 -52.27
N LYS A 311 37.66 -0.03 -51.84
CA LYS A 311 38.70 0.84 -52.43
C LYS A 311 39.98 0.07 -52.76
N LYS A 312 40.04 -0.39 -54.02
CA LYS A 312 41.30 -0.62 -54.76
C LYS A 312 41.15 -0.10 -56.20
N THR A 313 42.17 0.68 -56.61
CA THR A 313 42.60 1.08 -57.98
C THR A 313 41.64 1.95 -58.80
N ASP A 314 42.01 2.96 -59.57
CA ASP A 314 43.24 3.75 -59.84
C ASP A 314 42.77 4.98 -60.68
N ASP A 315 43.58 6.05 -60.68
CA ASP A 315 43.66 7.23 -61.59
C ASP A 315 42.49 7.57 -62.56
N ASP A 316 41.92 8.79 -62.45
CA ASP A 316 42.26 9.92 -63.33
C ASP A 316 41.42 11.18 -62.99
N ALA A 317 41.97 12.35 -63.31
CA ALA A 317 41.50 13.67 -62.90
C ALA A 317 40.17 14.14 -63.55
N ALA A 318 39.24 14.66 -62.74
CA ALA A 318 38.27 15.70 -63.16
C ALA A 318 37.59 16.41 -61.97
N VAL A 319 37.53 17.74 -62.16
CA VAL A 319 36.87 18.87 -61.46
C VAL A 319 35.62 18.59 -60.62
N GLU A 320 35.55 19.34 -59.52
CA GLU A 320 34.44 19.55 -58.58
C GLU A 320 33.04 19.52 -59.19
N ASP A 321 32.16 18.73 -58.58
CA ASP A 321 30.73 19.03 -58.50
C ASP A 321 30.23 18.57 -57.13
N ASP A 322 29.81 19.54 -56.31
CA ASP A 322 29.17 19.37 -55.01
C ASP A 322 27.98 18.43 -55.13
N LYS A 323 28.10 17.25 -54.52
CA LYS A 323 26.95 16.47 -54.06
C LYS A 323 27.12 16.23 -52.58
N GLU A 324 26.57 17.15 -51.78
CA GLU A 324 26.18 16.88 -50.40
C GLU A 324 25.24 15.67 -50.40
N GLU A 325 25.79 14.47 -50.22
CA GLU A 325 25.00 13.32 -49.82
C GLU A 325 24.54 13.54 -48.37
N ASP A 326 23.32 14.04 -48.27
CA ASP A 326 22.54 14.23 -47.07
C ASP A 326 22.39 12.87 -46.35
N LYS A 327 23.40 12.50 -45.53
CA LYS A 327 23.35 11.32 -44.65
C LYS A 327 22.26 11.54 -43.62
N LYS A 328 21.03 11.15 -43.97
CA LYS A 328 19.92 10.99 -43.04
C LYS A 328 20.34 10.02 -41.94
N LYS A 329 20.79 10.55 -40.81
CA LYS A 329 20.96 9.80 -39.56
C LYS A 329 19.65 9.07 -39.30
N LYS A 330 19.66 7.73 -39.37
CA LYS A 330 18.53 6.91 -38.91
C LYS A 330 18.31 7.25 -37.43
N LYS A 331 17.07 7.60 -37.10
CA LYS A 331 16.68 7.90 -35.74
C LYS A 331 15.87 6.73 -35.22
N LYS A 332 16.19 6.29 -34.00
CA LYS A 332 15.44 5.29 -33.26
C LYS A 332 14.49 6.00 -32.33
N THR A 333 13.21 5.65 -32.41
CA THR A 333 12.22 6.13 -31.45
C THR A 333 12.42 5.39 -30.13
N VAL A 334 12.71 6.13 -29.06
CA VAL A 334 12.80 5.61 -27.70
C VAL A 334 11.63 6.19 -26.90
N ASP A 335 10.85 5.31 -26.29
CA ASP A 335 9.75 5.71 -25.41
C ASP A 335 10.32 6.11 -24.04
N LYS A 336 10.14 7.38 -23.67
CA LYS A 336 10.53 7.90 -22.36
C LYS A 336 9.29 8.16 -21.51
N THR A 337 9.19 7.48 -20.37
CA THR A 337 8.11 7.69 -19.39
C THR A 337 8.54 8.70 -18.33
N VAL A 338 7.81 9.79 -18.20
CA VAL A 338 8.00 10.83 -17.18
C VAL A 338 6.82 10.82 -16.22
N TRP A 339 7.07 10.95 -14.93
CA TRP A 339 6.05 11.04 -13.88
C TRP A 339 5.84 12.49 -13.47
N GLU A 340 4.62 12.99 -13.59
CA GLU A 340 4.27 14.38 -13.30
C GLU A 340 3.03 14.46 -12.40
N TRP A 341 3.00 15.49 -11.55
CA TRP A 341 1.83 15.80 -10.73
C TRP A 341 0.82 16.59 -11.57
N GLU A 342 -0.35 16.01 -11.81
CA GLU A 342 -1.44 16.66 -12.53
C GLU A 342 -2.47 17.22 -11.55
N LEU A 343 -2.88 18.47 -11.73
CA LEU A 343 -3.93 19.11 -10.93
C LEU A 343 -5.30 18.60 -11.38
N MET A 344 -6.09 18.11 -10.43
CA MET A 344 -7.34 17.40 -10.72
C MET A 344 -8.58 18.28 -10.66
N ASN A 345 -8.55 19.34 -9.85
CA ASN A 345 -9.70 20.19 -9.54
C ASN A 345 -9.54 21.65 -10.01
N GLU A 346 -9.18 21.84 -11.28
CA GLU A 346 -9.01 23.17 -11.88
C GLU A 346 -10.27 24.04 -11.83
N ASN A 347 -11.45 23.42 -11.98
CA ASN A 347 -12.74 24.12 -11.99
C ASN A 347 -13.25 24.36 -10.58
N LYS A 348 -12.81 25.47 -9.97
CA LYS A 348 -13.37 25.92 -8.70
C LYS A 348 -14.82 26.40 -8.86
N PRO A 349 -15.68 26.21 -7.85
CA PRO A 349 -17.03 26.71 -7.90
C PRO A 349 -17.12 28.21 -8.21
N ILE A 350 -17.93 28.59 -9.20
CA ILE A 350 -18.06 29.98 -9.68
C ILE A 350 -18.48 30.92 -8.54
N TRP A 351 -19.28 30.46 -7.58
CA TRP A 351 -19.75 31.27 -6.45
C TRP A 351 -18.66 31.59 -5.40
N GLN A 352 -17.49 30.95 -5.48
CA GLN A 352 -16.34 31.26 -4.64
C GLN A 352 -15.36 32.23 -5.31
N GLN A 353 -15.50 32.48 -6.61
CA GLN A 353 -14.72 33.47 -7.34
C GLN A 353 -15.34 34.85 -7.04
N LYS A 354 -14.75 35.59 -6.09
CA LYS A 354 -15.09 36.98 -5.79
C LYS A 354 -14.01 37.91 -6.30
#